data_AF-A0A078GA03-F1
#
_entry.id   AF-A0A078GA03-F1
#
_cell.length_a   1.000
_cell.length_b   1.000
_cell.length_c   1.000
_cell.angle_alpha   90.00
_cell.angle_beta   90.00
_cell.angle_gamma   90.00
#
_symmetry.space_group_name_H-M   'P 1'
#
loop_
_entity.id
_entity.type
_entity.pdbx_description
1 polymer ?
#
loop_
_entity_poly.entity_id
_entity_poly.type
_entity_poly.pdbx_seq_one_letter_code
_entity_poly.pdbx_strand_id
1 'polypeptide(L)'
;MATSGTYVTEVPLKGAAEKHYKKSWNYTWDGKEEVFKEKREVDDENLTLVLRGLEGHVMEQLKVFDVIYQFIPKTEDTSSCKITIIWEKRKDEYPEPSTYMKFNKSLIVDMGHHASKA
;
A
#
# COMPACT_ATOMS: atom_id res chain seq x y z
N MET A 1 -8.67 -14.35 -19.51
CA MET A 1 -7.96 -14.95 -18.36
C MET A 1 -7.77 -13.83 -17.36
N ALA A 2 -8.01 -14.03 -16.06
CA ALA A 2 -7.77 -12.96 -15.08
C ALA A 2 -6.26 -12.82 -14.88
N THR A 3 -5.70 -11.66 -15.20
CA THR A 3 -4.27 -11.39 -15.02
C THR A 3 -4.02 -11.05 -13.55
N SER A 4 -3.12 -11.78 -12.90
CA SER A 4 -2.61 -11.52 -11.55
C SER A 4 -1.12 -11.21 -11.64
N GLY A 5 -0.63 -10.29 -10.81
CA GLY A 5 0.77 -9.91 -10.79
C GLY A 5 1.29 -9.64 -9.39
N THR A 6 2.61 -9.71 -9.23
CA THR A 6 3.30 -9.32 -8.01
C THR A 6 4.36 -8.29 -8.37
N TYR A 7 4.33 -7.15 -7.70
CA TYR A 7 5.33 -6.09 -7.88
C TYR A 7 6.11 -5.87 -6.59
N VAL A 8 7.44 -5.76 -6.69
CA VAL A 8 8.35 -5.58 -5.56
C VAL A 8 9.23 -4.35 -5.76
N THR A 9 9.30 -3.45 -4.77
CA THR A 9 10.20 -2.28 -4.79
C THR A 9 10.72 -1.97 -3.38
N GLU A 10 11.96 -1.52 -3.28
CA GLU A 10 12.56 -1.06 -2.01
C GLU A 10 12.51 0.47 -1.91
N VAL A 11 12.07 1.01 -0.77
CA VAL A 11 12.02 2.45 -0.49
C VAL A 11 12.61 2.73 0.90
N PRO A 12 13.54 3.68 1.07
CA PRO A 12 14.09 4.02 2.38
C PRO A 12 13.05 4.76 3.25
N LEU A 13 12.96 4.43 4.55
CA LEU A 13 11.97 5.01 5.48
C LEU A 13 12.56 5.52 6.79
N LYS A 14 11.85 6.49 7.40
CA LYS A 14 12.00 6.97 8.79
C LYS A 14 10.63 6.90 9.48
N GLY A 15 10.51 6.28 10.65
CA GLY A 15 9.27 6.24 11.45
C GLY A 15 8.84 4.86 11.98
N ALA A 16 7.97 4.85 13.00
CA ALA A 16 7.35 3.65 13.61
C ALA A 16 5.82 3.62 13.39
N ALA A 17 5.21 2.43 13.26
CA ALA A 17 3.81 2.23 12.88
C ALA A 17 2.90 1.80 14.06
N GLU A 18 1.66 2.32 14.10
CA GLU A 18 0.65 2.00 15.13
C GLU A 18 -0.23 0.78 14.78
N LYS A 19 -0.71 0.09 15.84
CA LYS A 19 -1.39 -1.21 15.82
C LYS A 19 -2.83 -1.16 15.29
N HIS A 20 -3.05 -1.96 14.24
CA HIS A 20 -4.30 -2.62 13.79
C HIS A 20 -5.59 -1.79 13.88
N TYR A 21 -5.98 -1.18 12.76
CA TYR A 21 -7.30 -0.57 12.60
C TYR A 21 -7.77 -0.65 11.15
N LYS A 22 -9.10 -0.61 10.96
CA LYS A 22 -9.69 -0.42 9.63
C LYS A 22 -9.67 1.06 9.32
N LYS A 23 -9.13 1.45 8.17
CA LYS A 23 -9.08 2.85 7.75
C LYS A 23 -9.86 3.02 6.46
N SER A 24 -10.68 4.08 6.41
CA SER A 24 -11.34 4.51 5.18
C SER A 24 -10.66 5.78 4.72
N TRP A 25 -10.14 5.75 3.51
CA TRP A 25 -9.53 6.89 2.85
C TRP A 25 -10.51 7.46 1.84
N ASN A 26 -10.74 8.76 1.92
CA ASN A 26 -11.41 9.53 0.88
C ASN A 26 -10.33 10.41 0.27
N TYR A 27 -9.98 10.18 -0.99
CA TYR A 27 -8.96 10.94 -1.70
C TYR A 27 -9.50 11.35 -3.05
N THR A 28 -9.09 12.51 -3.54
CA THR A 28 -9.44 12.96 -4.89
C THR A 28 -8.31 12.58 -5.83
N TRP A 29 -8.58 11.72 -6.81
CA TRP A 29 -7.64 11.34 -7.86
C TRP A 29 -8.18 11.77 -9.22
N ASP A 30 -7.38 12.53 -9.97
CA ASP A 30 -7.75 13.05 -11.29
C ASP A 30 -9.08 13.85 -11.28
N GLY A 31 -9.33 14.58 -10.18
CA GLY A 31 -10.57 15.34 -9.96
C GLY A 31 -11.78 14.49 -9.57
N LYS A 32 -11.63 13.17 -9.41
CA LYS A 32 -12.69 12.26 -8.95
C LYS A 32 -12.50 11.90 -7.49
N GLU A 33 -13.56 12.00 -6.71
CA GLU A 33 -13.58 11.49 -5.33
C GLU A 33 -13.56 9.97 -5.36
N GLU A 34 -12.50 9.38 -4.81
CA GLU A 34 -12.36 7.95 -4.63
C GLU A 34 -12.34 7.63 -3.14
N VAL A 35 -13.06 6.56 -2.82
CA VAL A 35 -13.07 5.93 -1.50
C VAL A 35 -12.31 4.61 -1.58
N PHE A 36 -11.42 4.37 -0.62
CA PHE A 36 -10.73 3.11 -0.42
C PHE A 36 -10.73 2.73 1.06
N LYS A 37 -11.31 1.58 1.38
CA LYS A 37 -11.32 1.02 2.73
C LYS A 37 -10.29 -0.10 2.82
N GLU A 38 -9.39 0.03 3.78
CA GLU A 38 -8.34 -0.95 4.04
C GLU A 38 -8.46 -1.54 5.44
N LYS A 39 -8.01 -2.78 5.57
CA LYS A 39 -7.65 -3.40 6.84
C LYS A 39 -6.13 -3.40 6.95
N ARG A 40 -5.59 -2.85 8.03
CA ARG A 40 -4.16 -2.87 8.32
C ARG A 40 -3.86 -3.91 9.39
N GLU A 41 -2.92 -4.80 9.10
CA GLU A 41 -2.41 -5.85 9.99
C GLU A 41 -0.92 -5.59 10.18
N VAL A 42 -0.51 -5.27 11.41
CA VAL A 42 0.89 -5.01 11.79
C VAL A 42 1.46 -6.28 12.43
N ASP A 43 2.55 -6.77 11.92
CA ASP A 43 3.36 -7.83 12.49
C ASP A 43 4.67 -7.21 12.96
N ASP A 44 4.73 -6.87 14.25
CA ASP A 44 5.91 -6.27 14.86
C ASP A 44 7.10 -7.26 14.90
N GLU A 45 6.84 -8.57 15.00
CA GLU A 45 7.88 -9.61 15.07
C GLU A 45 8.62 -9.73 13.74
N ASN A 46 7.88 -9.72 12.63
CA ASN A 46 8.41 -9.79 11.28
C ASN A 46 8.65 -8.41 10.66
N LEU A 47 8.46 -7.32 11.42
CA LEU A 47 8.51 -5.93 10.95
C LEU A 47 7.73 -5.75 9.64
N THR A 48 6.53 -6.34 9.57
CA THR A 48 5.73 -6.42 8.36
C THR A 48 4.37 -5.75 8.59
N LEU A 49 3.94 -4.93 7.64
CA LEU A 49 2.64 -4.29 7.63
C LEU A 49 1.88 -4.77 6.41
N VAL A 50 0.77 -5.46 6.61
CA VAL A 50 -0.11 -5.90 5.54
C VAL A 50 -1.33 -4.98 5.50
N LEU A 51 -1.61 -4.46 4.33
CA LEU A 51 -2.70 -3.56 4.06
C LEU A 51 -3.59 -4.24 3.02
N ARG A 52 -4.76 -4.70 3.44
CA ARG A 52 -5.71 -5.41 2.58
C ARG A 52 -6.86 -4.52 2.19
N GLY A 53 -7.09 -4.39 0.89
CA GLY A 53 -8.27 -3.72 0.37
C GLY A 53 -9.53 -4.49 0.74
N LEU A 54 -10.46 -3.83 1.41
CA LEU A 54 -11.77 -4.40 1.75
C LEU A 54 -12.83 -3.95 0.75
N GLU A 55 -12.96 -2.64 0.57
CA GLU A 55 -14.01 -2.01 -0.25
C GLU A 55 -13.50 -0.71 -0.87
N GLY A 56 -14.23 -0.19 -1.85
CA GLY A 56 -13.92 1.08 -2.50
C GLY A 56 -13.72 0.92 -4.00
N HIS A 57 -13.48 2.05 -4.67
CA HIS A 57 -13.43 2.12 -6.14
C HIS A 57 -12.31 1.25 -6.72
N VAL A 58 -11.20 1.13 -6.01
CA VAL A 58 -10.11 0.19 -6.34
C VAL A 58 -10.60 -1.26 -6.34
N MET A 59 -11.42 -1.65 -5.35
CA MET A 59 -11.94 -3.02 -5.19
C MET A 59 -13.08 -3.34 -6.15
N GLU A 60 -13.64 -2.35 -6.85
CA GLU A 60 -14.57 -2.56 -7.97
C GLU A 60 -13.84 -3.04 -9.23
N GLN A 61 -12.59 -2.62 -9.41
CA GLN A 61 -11.75 -3.00 -10.55
C GLN A 61 -10.89 -4.23 -10.23
N LEU A 62 -10.41 -4.32 -9.00
CA LEU A 62 -9.54 -5.38 -8.50
C LEU A 62 -10.32 -6.30 -7.56
N LYS A 63 -10.22 -7.61 -7.80
CA LYS A 63 -10.73 -8.65 -6.89
C LYS A 63 -9.87 -8.77 -5.65
N VAL A 64 -8.56 -8.63 -5.82
CA VAL A 64 -7.56 -8.65 -4.74
C VAL A 64 -6.72 -7.39 -4.89
N PHE A 65 -6.49 -6.71 -3.77
CA PHE A 65 -5.54 -5.62 -3.68
C PHE A 65 -4.94 -5.59 -2.27
N ASP A 66 -3.81 -6.29 -2.12
CA ASP A 66 -3.08 -6.37 -0.86
C ASP A 66 -1.70 -5.72 -1.05
N VAL A 67 -1.30 -4.89 -0.09
CA VAL A 67 0.00 -4.23 -0.06
C VAL A 67 0.72 -4.67 1.20
N ILE A 68 1.88 -5.31 1.03
CA ILE A 68 2.72 -5.79 2.12
C ILE A 68 3.96 -4.90 2.17
N TYR A 69 4.14 -4.19 3.27
CA TYR A 69 5.33 -3.43 3.58
C TYR A 69 6.19 -4.23 4.55
N GLN A 70 7.35 -4.69 4.11
CA GLN A 70 8.31 -5.36 4.97
C GLN A 70 9.46 -4.40 5.26
N PHE A 71 9.61 -4.02 6.52
CA PHE A 71 10.67 -3.12 6.98
C PHE A 71 11.91 -3.94 7.29
N ILE A 72 12.99 -3.67 6.55
CA ILE A 72 14.29 -4.31 6.66
C ILE A 72 15.25 -3.25 7.21
N PRO A 73 15.60 -3.29 8.51
CA PRO A 73 16.60 -2.40 9.09
C PRO A 73 17.96 -2.67 8.43
N LYS A 74 18.62 -1.63 7.90
CA LYS A 74 19.95 -1.73 7.29
C LYS A 74 21.04 -1.17 8.21
N THR A 75 20.80 -0.03 8.86
CA THR A 75 21.69 0.59 9.88
C THR A 75 20.87 1.32 10.95
N GLU A 76 21.50 1.87 12.01
CA GLU A 76 20.80 2.62 13.08
C GLU A 76 19.87 3.73 12.56
N ASP A 77 20.29 4.47 11.52
CA ASP A 77 19.50 5.57 10.94
C ASP A 77 18.85 5.27 9.59
N THR A 78 19.10 4.08 9.01
CA THR A 78 18.61 3.74 7.67
C THR A 78 17.83 2.43 7.70
N SER A 79 16.53 2.54 7.46
CA SER A 79 15.66 1.40 7.20
C SER A 79 15.26 1.38 5.73
N SER A 80 15.18 0.19 5.14
CA SER A 80 14.59 -0.01 3.82
C SER A 80 13.26 -0.71 3.96
N CYS A 81 12.30 -0.38 3.11
CA CYS A 81 10.99 -0.99 3.10
C CYS A 81 10.78 -1.68 1.77
N LYS A 82 10.64 -2.99 1.80
CA LYS A 82 10.24 -3.79 0.66
C LYS A 82 8.72 -3.78 0.56
N ILE A 83 8.21 -3.16 -0.49
CA ILE A 83 6.78 -3.10 -0.77
C ILE A 83 6.45 -4.19 -1.78
N THR A 84 5.50 -5.05 -1.43
CA THR A 84 4.94 -6.07 -2.31
C THR A 84 3.47 -5.78 -2.54
N ILE A 85 3.08 -5.56 -3.79
CA ILE A 85 1.67 -5.36 -4.16
C ILE A 85 1.18 -6.65 -4.82
N ILE A 86 0.13 -7.23 -4.25
CA ILE A 86 -0.58 -8.39 -4.77
C ILE A 86 -1.90 -7.88 -5.29
N TRP A 87 -2.18 -8.17 -6.57
CA TRP A 87 -3.41 -7.73 -7.19
C TRP A 87 -3.97 -8.79 -8.14
N GLU A 88 -5.29 -8.78 -8.26
CA GLU A 88 -6.02 -9.60 -9.21
C GLU A 88 -7.10 -8.73 -9.84
N LYS A 89 -7.11 -8.61 -11.18
CA LYS A 89 -8.18 -7.89 -11.88
C LYS A 89 -9.48 -8.66 -11.81
N ARG A 90 -10.62 -7.97 -11.68
CA ARG A 90 -11.94 -8.60 -11.84
C ARG A 90 -12.23 -8.99 -13.29
N LYS A 91 -11.76 -8.17 -14.22
CA LYS A 91 -11.89 -8.34 -15.69
C LYS A 91 -10.61 -7.87 -16.36
N ASP A 92 -10.23 -8.52 -17.45
CA ASP A 92 -8.98 -8.23 -18.16
C ASP A 92 -8.96 -6.81 -18.78
N GLU A 93 -10.16 -6.30 -19.09
CA GLU A 93 -10.43 -4.98 -19.65
C GLU A 93 -10.10 -3.82 -18.69
N TYR A 94 -9.93 -4.09 -17.39
CA TYR A 94 -9.57 -3.06 -16.42
C TYR A 94 -8.11 -2.62 -16.57
N PRO A 95 -7.82 -1.33 -16.33
CA PRO A 95 -6.47 -0.78 -16.49
C PRO A 95 -5.46 -1.53 -15.63
N GLU A 96 -4.22 -1.59 -16.11
CA GLU A 96 -3.15 -2.17 -15.29
C GLU A 96 -2.94 -1.38 -14.00
N PRO A 97 -2.65 -2.06 -12.89
CA PRO A 97 -2.48 -1.40 -11.60
C PRO A 97 -1.16 -0.62 -11.46
N SER A 98 -0.42 -0.43 -12.56
CA SER A 98 0.76 0.43 -12.64
C SER A 98 0.45 1.89 -12.22
N THR A 99 -0.78 2.36 -12.44
CA THR A 99 -1.25 3.66 -11.93
C THR A 99 -1.34 3.67 -10.40
N TYR A 100 -1.92 2.63 -9.79
CA TYR A 100 -1.98 2.48 -8.33
C TYR A 100 -0.59 2.37 -7.70
N MET A 101 0.38 1.82 -8.44
CA MET A 101 1.76 1.73 -7.98
C MET A 101 2.44 3.10 -7.82
N LYS A 102 2.19 4.05 -8.74
CA LYS A 102 2.68 5.43 -8.59
C LYS A 102 2.09 6.11 -7.37
N PHE A 103 0.79 5.90 -7.14
CA PHE A 103 0.09 6.41 -5.97
C PHE A 103 0.65 5.84 -4.66
N ASN A 104 0.84 4.51 -4.58
CA ASN A 104 1.44 3.87 -3.42
C ASN A 104 2.85 4.37 -3.14
N LYS A 105 3.69 4.55 -4.17
CA LYS A 105 5.02 5.15 -4.01
C LYS A 105 4.93 6.57 -3.43
N SER A 106 4.01 7.41 -3.91
CA SER A 106 3.80 8.76 -3.37
C SER A 106 3.40 8.73 -1.90
N LEU A 107 2.40 7.90 -1.55
CA LEU A 107 1.91 7.78 -0.17
C LEU A 107 3.01 7.36 0.81
N ILE A 108 3.93 6.48 0.39
CA ILE A 108 5.03 6.01 1.24
C ILE A 108 6.07 7.10 1.46
N VAL A 109 6.38 7.88 0.42
CA VAL A 109 7.26 9.06 0.53
C VAL A 109 6.62 10.08 1.48
N ASP A 110 5.32 10.33 1.35
CA ASP A 110 4.57 11.20 2.25
C ASP A 110 4.52 10.65 3.70
N MET A 111 4.37 9.34 3.89
CA MET A 111 4.44 8.70 5.21
C MET A 111 5.83 8.86 5.85
N GLY A 112 6.91 8.69 5.08
CA GLY A 112 8.27 8.96 5.56
C GLY A 112 8.51 10.42 5.92
N HIS A 113 7.76 11.34 5.29
CA HIS A 113 7.82 12.78 5.55
C HIS A 113 6.89 13.25 6.69
N HIS A 114 5.82 12.50 6.98
CA HIS A 114 4.95 12.74 8.14
C HIS A 114 5.53 12.16 9.43
N ALA A 115 6.23 11.03 9.35
CA ALA A 115 6.90 10.42 10.50
C ALA A 115 8.10 11.23 11.03
N SER A 116 8.61 12.20 10.26
CA SER A 116 9.67 13.12 10.68
C SER A 116 9.15 14.40 11.36
N LYS A 117 7.85 14.49 11.66
CA LYS A 117 7.23 15.65 12.35
C LYS A 117 6.58 15.33 13.70
N ALA A 118 6.82 14.15 14.27
CA ALA A 118 6.41 13.83 15.64
C ALA A 118 7.62 13.82 16.59
#